data_AF-A0A968MKG2-F1
#
_entry.id   AF-A0A968MKG2-F1
#
_cell.length_a   1.000
_cell.length_b   1.000
_cell.length_c   1.000
_cell.angle_alpha   90.00
_cell.angle_beta   90.00
_cell.angle_gamma   90.00
#
_symmetry.space_group_name_H-M   'P 1'
#
loop_
_entity.id
_entity.type
_entity.pdbx_description
1 polymer ?
#
loop_
_entity_poly.entity_id
_entity_poly.type
_entity_poly.pdbx_seq_one_letter_code
_entity_poly.pdbx_strand_id
1 'polypeptide(L)'
;MKGSGRSSKVKVHAIAGPTREPCGTGQGFFQAQPGYIYERMAQDTGGLFLNICQEDWQPVFQQLGLDTFQAFDTFFLDQVAEPSTLQVLLDGRPVLEDPDDGYTYLFTENAIQFHGSSVPGPGQRIDLAYSTLCEP
;
A
#
# COMPACT_ATOMS: atom_id res chain seq x y z
N MET A 1 2.45 18.67 12.50
CA MET A 1 3.31 18.23 11.38
C MET A 1 4.53 17.53 11.99
N LYS A 2 4.74 16.24 11.70
CA LYS A 2 5.93 15.51 12.15
C LYS A 2 7.12 15.95 11.29
N GLY A 3 8.30 16.07 11.91
CA GLY A 3 9.48 16.79 11.42
C GLY A 3 9.80 16.72 9.92
N SER A 4 10.31 17.85 9.41
CA SER A 4 10.79 18.06 8.05
C SER A 4 11.66 16.90 7.56
N GLY A 5 11.29 16.30 6.41
CA GLY A 5 12.04 15.22 5.75
C GLY A 5 11.35 13.85 5.68
N ARG A 6 10.11 13.70 6.17
CA ARG A 6 9.36 12.43 6.15
C ARG A 6 7.89 12.55 5.72
N SER A 7 7.56 13.55 4.90
CA SER A 7 6.18 13.74 4.39
C SER A 7 5.66 12.52 3.61
N SER A 8 6.55 11.75 2.96
CA SER A 8 6.21 10.49 2.29
C SER A 8 5.99 9.29 3.23
N LYS A 9 6.21 9.44 4.56
CA LYS A 9 6.01 8.36 5.54
C LYS A 9 4.70 8.46 6.32
N VAL A 10 3.87 9.45 6.01
CA VAL A 10 2.57 9.63 6.65
C VAL A 10 1.56 9.93 5.57
N LYS A 11 0.61 9.02 5.39
CA LYS A 11 -0.56 9.21 4.53
C LYS A 11 -1.74 9.58 5.43
N VAL A 12 -2.47 10.64 5.09
CA VAL A 12 -3.66 11.09 5.83
C VAL A 12 -4.86 10.97 4.92
N HIS A 13 -5.86 10.20 5.35
CA HIS A 13 -7.17 10.15 4.71
C HIS A 13 -8.16 10.95 5.55
N ALA A 14 -9.12 11.59 4.89
CA ALA A 14 -10.12 12.40 5.57
C ALA A 14 -11.51 12.14 5.01
N ILE A 15 -12.48 12.00 5.91
CA ILE A 15 -13.90 12.05 5.61
C ILE A 15 -14.42 13.36 6.21
N ALA A 16 -14.87 14.29 5.38
CA ALA A 16 -15.33 15.60 5.83
C ALA A 16 -16.40 16.18 4.89
N GLY A 17 -16.95 17.34 5.28
CA GLY A 17 -17.85 18.08 4.39
C GLY A 17 -17.14 18.49 3.10
N PRO A 18 -17.79 18.34 1.94
CA PRO A 18 -17.22 18.67 0.64
C PRO A 18 -16.95 20.15 0.49
N THR A 19 -15.94 20.48 -0.32
CA THR A 19 -15.49 21.86 -0.55
C THR A 19 -15.99 22.46 -1.87
N ARG A 20 -16.54 21.62 -2.75
CA ARG A 20 -16.96 21.98 -4.12
C ARG A 20 -18.47 21.84 -4.35
N GLU A 21 -19.18 21.20 -3.44
CA GLU A 21 -20.62 20.97 -3.52
C GLU A 21 -21.23 21.08 -2.12
N PRO A 22 -22.51 21.47 -1.99
CA PRO A 22 -23.21 21.45 -0.72
C PRO A 22 -23.55 20.01 -0.31
N CYS A 23 -23.47 19.72 0.98
CA CYS A 23 -23.75 18.40 1.55
C CYS A 23 -24.73 18.55 2.72
N GLY A 24 -25.92 17.96 2.55
CA GLY A 24 -27.01 17.95 3.52
C GLY A 24 -28.25 17.26 2.97
N THR A 25 -29.16 16.85 3.83
CA THR A 25 -30.35 16.04 3.47
C THR A 25 -31.47 16.83 2.77
N GLY A 26 -31.19 18.04 2.27
CA GLY A 26 -32.19 18.94 1.70
C GLY A 26 -33.25 19.44 2.69
N GLN A 27 -33.20 19.02 3.96
CA GLN A 27 -34.15 19.39 5.01
C GLN A 27 -33.41 19.98 6.23
N GLY A 28 -33.53 21.30 6.42
CA GLY A 28 -33.09 22.01 7.63
C GLY A 28 -31.64 22.53 7.65
N PHE A 29 -31.21 23.03 8.82
CA PHE A 29 -29.92 23.70 9.08
C PHE A 29 -28.71 22.75 9.15
N PHE A 30 -28.90 21.46 8.93
CA PHE A 30 -27.84 20.44 9.07
C PHE A 30 -27.09 20.25 7.75
N GLN A 31 -26.28 21.23 7.39
CA GLN A 31 -25.32 21.14 6.28
C GLN A 31 -23.93 20.86 6.82
N ALA A 32 -23.25 19.86 6.25
CA ALA A 32 -21.86 19.61 6.57
C ALA A 32 -21.03 20.79 6.09
N GLN A 33 -20.22 21.35 6.98
CA GLN A 33 -19.34 22.45 6.64
C GLN A 33 -18.13 21.95 5.83
N PRO A 34 -17.67 22.71 4.82
CA PRO A 34 -16.49 22.37 4.03
C PRO A 34 -15.23 22.11 4.87
N GLY A 35 -14.61 20.94 4.67
CA GLY A 35 -13.42 20.49 5.38
C GLY A 35 -12.10 20.89 4.73
N TYR A 36 -11.90 22.17 4.38
CA TYR A 36 -10.74 22.63 3.59
C TYR A 36 -9.36 22.18 4.12
N ILE A 37 -9.16 22.23 5.44
CA ILE A 37 -7.87 21.85 6.04
C ILE A 37 -7.63 20.35 5.88
N TYR A 38 -8.66 19.54 6.01
CA TYR A 38 -8.57 18.09 5.87
C TYR A 38 -8.38 17.67 4.41
N GLU A 39 -9.05 18.35 3.47
CA GLU A 39 -8.81 18.17 2.03
C GLU A 39 -7.34 18.47 1.68
N ARG A 40 -6.82 19.60 2.16
CA ARG A 40 -5.43 19.98 1.93
C ARG A 40 -4.45 18.98 2.53
N MET A 41 -4.68 18.53 3.77
CA MET A 41 -3.80 17.54 4.41
C MET A 41 -3.80 16.20 3.67
N ALA A 42 -4.95 15.75 3.17
CA ALA A 42 -5.03 14.53 2.37
C ALA A 42 -4.25 14.70 1.05
N GLN A 43 -4.43 15.81 0.35
CA GLN A 43 -3.70 16.12 -0.89
C GLN A 43 -2.19 16.20 -0.67
N ASP A 44 -1.74 16.92 0.36
CA ASP A 44 -0.32 17.12 0.69
C ASP A 44 0.39 15.80 1.05
N THR A 45 -0.36 14.78 1.50
CA THR A 45 0.15 13.46 1.88
C THR A 45 -0.15 12.36 0.86
N GLY A 46 -0.80 12.70 -0.26
CA GLY A 46 -1.23 11.74 -1.27
C GLY A 46 -2.26 10.72 -0.75
N GLY A 47 -3.04 11.07 0.27
CA GLY A 47 -4.15 10.29 0.80
C GLY A 47 -5.49 10.69 0.19
N LEU A 48 -6.55 10.00 0.61
CA LEU A 48 -7.90 10.16 0.05
C LEU A 48 -8.71 11.21 0.82
N PHE A 49 -9.39 12.10 0.10
CA PHE A 49 -10.43 12.96 0.65
C PHE A 49 -11.80 12.46 0.18
N LEU A 50 -12.69 12.20 1.14
CA LEU A 50 -13.97 11.55 0.93
C LEU A 50 -15.10 12.44 1.46
N ASN A 51 -16.16 12.58 0.66
CA ASN A 51 -17.34 13.35 1.02
C ASN A 51 -18.17 12.58 2.06
N ILE A 52 -18.46 13.21 3.20
CA ILE A 52 -19.31 12.62 4.26
C ILE A 52 -20.77 12.37 3.80
N CYS A 53 -21.21 13.03 2.72
CA CYS A 53 -22.52 12.83 2.11
C CYS A 53 -22.57 11.72 1.05
N GLN A 54 -21.54 10.88 0.92
CA GLN A 54 -21.62 9.70 0.06
C GLN A 54 -22.83 8.83 0.45
N GLU A 55 -23.68 8.51 -0.51
CA GLU A 55 -24.81 7.58 -0.31
C GLU A 55 -24.32 6.12 -0.32
N ASP A 56 -23.32 5.83 -1.14
CA ASP A 56 -22.69 4.50 -1.24
C ASP A 56 -21.25 4.51 -0.74
N TRP A 57 -21.01 3.76 0.34
CA TRP A 57 -19.71 3.63 1.00
C TRP A 57 -18.93 2.39 0.56
N GLN A 58 -19.53 1.46 -0.20
CA GLN A 58 -18.83 0.28 -0.72
C GLN A 58 -17.53 0.63 -1.48
N PRO A 59 -17.57 1.50 -2.50
CA PRO A 59 -16.35 1.85 -3.25
C PRO A 59 -15.34 2.59 -2.37
N VAL A 60 -15.81 3.36 -1.39
CA VAL A 60 -14.98 4.10 -0.44
C VAL A 60 -14.15 3.15 0.42
N PHE A 61 -14.77 2.11 0.98
CA PHE A 61 -14.06 1.12 1.80
C PHE A 61 -13.10 0.28 0.97
N GLN A 62 -13.45 -0.05 -0.28
CA GLN A 62 -12.54 -0.77 -1.17
C GLN A 62 -11.30 0.07 -1.48
N GLN A 63 -11.47 1.36 -1.76
CA GLN A 63 -10.37 2.25 -2.09
C GLN A 63 -9.49 2.57 -0.87
N LEU A 64 -10.09 2.78 0.32
CA LEU A 64 -9.33 2.89 1.57
C LEU A 64 -8.56 1.61 1.87
N GLY A 65 -9.18 0.44 1.69
CA GLY A 65 -8.52 -0.85 1.86
C GLY A 65 -7.25 -0.96 1.01
N LEU A 66 -7.33 -0.61 -0.28
CA LEU A 66 -6.20 -0.65 -1.20
C LEU A 66 -5.11 0.40 -0.87
N ASP A 67 -5.50 1.59 -0.42
CA ASP A 67 -4.57 2.72 -0.20
C ASP A 67 -3.88 2.68 1.19
N THR A 68 -4.36 1.84 2.11
CA THR A 68 -3.76 1.65 3.45
C THR A 68 -2.62 0.61 3.43
N PHE A 69 -2.57 -0.27 2.43
CA PHE A 69 -1.46 -1.21 2.27
C PHE A 69 -0.33 -0.53 1.51
N GLN A 70 0.68 -0.09 2.25
CA GLN A 70 1.99 0.07 1.64
C GLN A 70 2.42 -1.32 1.18
N ALA A 71 2.56 -1.52 -0.13
CA ALA A 71 3.05 -2.78 -0.68
C ALA A 71 4.34 -3.15 0.04
N PHE A 72 4.35 -4.30 0.73
CA PHE A 72 5.57 -4.83 1.27
C PHE A 72 6.41 -5.25 0.08
N ASP A 73 7.57 -4.62 -0.07
CA ASP A 73 8.57 -5.01 -1.06
C ASP A 73 9.46 -6.14 -0.52
N THR A 74 9.51 -6.33 0.80
CA THR A 74 10.41 -7.29 1.46
C THR A 74 9.65 -8.37 2.21
N PHE A 75 9.98 -9.63 1.97
CA PHE A 75 9.37 -10.81 2.59
C PHE A 75 10.44 -11.74 3.16
N PHE A 76 10.33 -12.06 4.45
CA PHE A 76 11.27 -12.95 5.14
C PHE A 76 10.97 -14.41 4.85
N LEU A 77 12.03 -15.21 4.67
CA LEU A 77 11.94 -16.65 4.50
C LEU A 77 11.97 -17.35 5.87
N ASP A 78 11.27 -18.48 5.97
CA ASP A 78 11.25 -19.28 7.20
C ASP A 78 12.59 -19.98 7.48
N GLN A 79 13.35 -20.28 6.42
CA GLN A 79 14.67 -20.92 6.49
C GLN A 79 15.63 -20.27 5.50
N VAL A 80 16.93 -20.39 5.77
CA VAL A 80 17.96 -19.85 4.88
C VAL A 80 17.94 -20.64 3.57
N ALA A 81 17.60 -19.96 2.48
CA ALA A 81 17.57 -20.57 1.16
C ALA A 81 18.98 -20.77 0.59
N GLU A 82 19.18 -21.86 -0.14
CA GLU A 82 20.29 -22.00 -1.08
C GLU A 82 19.99 -21.13 -2.31
N PRO A 83 20.73 -20.03 -2.56
CA PRO A 83 20.32 -19.01 -3.53
C PRO A 83 20.09 -19.54 -4.95
N SER A 84 20.88 -20.54 -5.37
CA SER A 84 20.80 -21.13 -6.70
C SER A 84 19.54 -21.94 -6.97
N THR A 85 18.75 -22.26 -5.94
CA THR A 85 17.52 -23.05 -6.06
C THR A 85 16.25 -22.21 -5.92
N LEU A 86 16.41 -20.91 -5.63
CA LEU A 86 15.31 -20.02 -5.33
C LEU A 86 14.46 -19.77 -6.59
N GLN A 87 13.20 -20.15 -6.51
CA GLN A 87 12.18 -19.88 -7.52
C GLN A 87 11.12 -18.99 -6.92
N VAL A 88 10.90 -17.85 -7.57
CA VAL A 88 9.95 -16.83 -7.15
C VAL A 88 8.86 -16.70 -8.21
N LEU A 89 7.61 -16.83 -7.78
CA LEU A 89 6.44 -16.69 -8.62
C LEU A 89 5.52 -15.60 -8.07
N LEU A 90 5.02 -14.74 -8.95
CA LEU A 90 3.98 -13.76 -8.66
C LEU A 90 2.74 -14.09 -9.49
N ASP A 91 1.63 -14.45 -8.83
CA ASP A 91 0.41 -14.98 -9.46
C ASP A 91 0.71 -16.11 -10.46
N GLY A 92 1.66 -17.00 -10.11
CA GLY A 92 2.09 -18.12 -10.94
C GLY A 92 3.03 -17.77 -12.10
N ARG A 93 3.44 -16.50 -12.24
CA ARG A 93 4.44 -16.07 -13.25
C ARG A 93 5.82 -16.00 -12.63
N PRO A 94 6.87 -16.56 -13.27
CA PRO A 94 8.22 -16.50 -12.75
C PRO A 94 8.73 -15.06 -12.75
N VAL A 95 9.30 -14.64 -11.62
CA VAL A 95 10.04 -13.38 -11.46
C VAL A 95 11.52 -13.73 -11.50
N LEU A 96 12.31 -12.97 -12.26
CA LEU A 96 13.75 -13.17 -12.36
C LEU A 96 14.47 -12.40 -11.25
N GLU A 97 15.65 -12.90 -10.87
CA GLU A 97 16.54 -12.15 -9.99
C GLU A 97 17.10 -10.96 -10.78
N ASP A 98 16.73 -9.75 -10.36
CA ASP A 98 17.11 -8.49 -11.01
C ASP A 98 16.96 -7.36 -9.97
N PRO A 99 18.02 -6.57 -9.72
CA PRO A 99 18.01 -5.52 -8.70
C PRO A 99 17.19 -4.27 -9.08
N ASP A 100 16.81 -4.12 -10.36
CA ASP A 100 16.06 -2.99 -10.88
C ASP A 100 14.58 -3.36 -11.14
N ASP A 101 14.32 -4.53 -11.74
CA ASP A 101 12.97 -4.98 -12.10
C ASP A 101 12.79 -6.51 -11.96
N GLY A 102 12.77 -6.97 -10.71
CA GLY A 102 12.67 -8.38 -10.37
C GLY A 102 12.68 -8.59 -8.86
N TYR A 103 13.55 -9.47 -8.39
CA TYR A 103 13.83 -9.62 -6.97
C TYR A 103 15.32 -9.70 -6.67
N THR A 104 15.70 -9.42 -5.42
CA THR A 104 17.02 -9.68 -4.85
C THR A 104 16.87 -10.52 -3.60
N TYR A 105 17.70 -11.55 -3.42
CA TYR A 105 17.79 -12.28 -2.16
C TYR A 105 18.81 -11.62 -1.20
N LEU A 106 18.32 -11.12 -0.06
CA LEU A 106 19.10 -10.50 1.00
C LEU A 106 19.53 -11.57 2.01
N PHE A 107 20.68 -12.20 1.76
CA PHE A 107 21.19 -13.31 2.59
C PHE A 107 21.31 -12.95 4.08
N THR A 108 21.78 -11.74 4.42
CA THR A 108 21.96 -11.29 5.81
C THR A 108 20.66 -11.16 6.58
N GLU A 109 19.56 -10.89 5.89
CA GLU A 109 18.24 -10.71 6.47
C GLU A 109 17.35 -11.94 6.29
N ASN A 110 17.82 -12.94 5.53
CA ASN A 110 17.04 -14.07 5.05
C ASN A 110 15.69 -13.62 4.46
N ALA A 111 15.75 -12.69 3.51
CA ALA A 111 14.56 -12.07 2.93
C ALA A 111 14.70 -11.88 1.42
N ILE A 112 13.57 -11.84 0.73
CA ILE A 112 13.48 -11.46 -0.68
C ILE A 112 12.93 -10.04 -0.75
N GLN A 113 13.64 -9.17 -1.46
CA GLN A 113 13.16 -7.85 -1.80
C GLN A 113 12.76 -7.80 -3.28
N PHE A 114 11.55 -7.33 -3.57
CA PHE A 114 11.04 -7.11 -4.92
C PHE A 114 11.32 -5.68 -5.39
N HIS A 115 11.54 -5.54 -6.69
CA HIS A 115 11.91 -4.28 -7.34
C HIS A 115 11.02 -3.99 -8.55
N GLY A 116 10.99 -2.72 -8.96
CA GLY A 116 10.34 -2.29 -10.20
C GLY A 116 8.86 -2.68 -10.31
N SER A 117 8.52 -3.30 -11.44
CA SER A 117 7.18 -3.79 -11.76
C SER A 117 6.84 -5.11 -11.08
N SER A 118 7.82 -5.76 -10.46
CA SER A 118 7.67 -7.03 -9.74
C SER A 118 7.26 -6.86 -8.28
N VAL A 119 7.16 -5.62 -7.78
CA VAL A 119 6.64 -5.34 -6.43
C VAL A 119 5.18 -5.80 -6.32
N PRO A 120 4.85 -6.75 -5.41
CA PRO A 120 3.51 -7.30 -5.30
C PRO A 120 2.47 -6.23 -4.91
N GLY A 121 1.43 -6.11 -5.73
CA GLY A 121 0.24 -5.31 -5.45
C GLY A 121 -0.73 -6.01 -4.47
N PRO A 122 -1.75 -5.29 -3.99
CA PRO A 122 -2.74 -5.84 -3.08
C PRO A 122 -3.44 -7.08 -3.66
N GLY A 123 -3.46 -8.17 -2.89
CA GLY A 123 -4.15 -9.41 -3.26
C GLY A 123 -3.38 -10.33 -4.20
N GLN A 124 -2.19 -9.93 -4.68
CA GLN A 124 -1.33 -10.83 -5.46
C GLN A 124 -0.73 -11.91 -4.58
N ARG A 125 -0.57 -13.11 -5.14
CA ARG A 125 0.01 -14.27 -4.47
C ARG A 125 1.49 -14.40 -4.82
N ILE A 126 2.32 -14.56 -3.78
CA ILE A 126 3.74 -14.86 -3.91
C ILE A 126 3.92 -16.34 -3.58
N ASP A 127 4.53 -17.11 -4.48
CA ASP A 127 4.94 -18.48 -4.21
C ASP A 127 6.47 -18.57 -4.30
N LEU A 128 7.07 -19.15 -3.26
CA LEU A 128 8.51 -19.29 -3.10
C LEU A 128 8.86 -20.76 -2.95
N ALA A 129 9.78 -21.26 -3.76
CA ALA A 129 10.32 -22.61 -3.66
C ALA A 129 11.84 -22.58 -3.63
N TYR A 130 12.45 -23.26 -2.67
CA TYR A 130 13.91 -23.31 -2.50
C TYR A 130 14.31 -24.57 -1.72
N SER A 131 15.53 -25.07 -1.94
CA SER A 131 16.20 -25.94 -0.97
C SER A 131 16.77 -25.09 0.15
N THR A 132 16.84 -25.67 1.33
CA THR A 132 17.37 -25.00 2.51
C THR A 132 18.84 -25.34 2.65
N LEU A 133 19.66 -24.34 2.99
CA LEU A 133 21.03 -24.62 3.40
C LEU A 133 20.95 -25.38 4.73
N CYS A 134 21.43 -26.62 4.74
CA CYS A 134 21.53 -27.40 5.98
C CYS A 134 22.38 -26.61 6.99
N GLU A 135 21.77 -26.17 8.08
CA GLU A 135 22.52 -25.67 9.24
C GLU A 135 23.19 -26.88 9.94
N PRO A 136 24.50 -26.82 10.21
CA PRO A 136 25.24 -27.92 10.86
C PRO A 136 24.86 -28.15 12.34
#